data_AF-A0A3D1CKH3-F1
#
_entry.id   AF-A0A3D1CKH3-F1
#
_cell.length_a   1.000
_cell.length_b   1.000
_cell.length_c   1.000
_cell.angle_alpha   90.00
_cell.angle_beta   90.00
_cell.angle_gamma   90.00
#
_symmetry.space_group_name_H-M   'P 1'
#
loop_
_entity.id
_entity.type
_entity.pdbx_description
1 polymer ?
#
loop_
_entity_poly.entity_id
_entity_poly.type
_entity_poly.pdbx_seq_one_letter_code
_entity_poly.pdbx_strand_id
1 'polypeptide(L)'
;GISKEFPARPVQAALSSAATFTVGALLPLVVVLLVSNNQLTVSVSICALIALAVLGAISALIGGASVAKAVSRVVFWGALAMG
;
A
#
# COMPACT_ATOMS: atom_id res chain seq x y z
N GLY A 1 -30.74 -4.82 -17.36
CA GLY A 1 -30.18 -6.10 -16.87
C GLY A 1 -28.73 -5.85 -16.56
N ILE A 2 -28.18 -6.19 -15.40
CA ILE A 2 -28.28 -7.46 -14.66
C ILE A 2 -28.06 -7.15 -13.18
N SER A 3 -29.11 -6.74 -12.46
CA SER A 3 -29.08 -6.65 -10.99
C SER A 3 -29.63 -7.96 -10.44
N LYS A 4 -28.91 -9.06 -10.67
CA LYS A 4 -28.92 -10.15 -9.69
C LYS A 4 -27.97 -9.67 -8.61
N GLU A 5 -28.51 -9.04 -7.57
CA GLU A 5 -27.74 -8.60 -6.43
C GLU A 5 -27.06 -9.84 -5.81
N PHE A 6 -25.80 -10.06 -6.15
CA PHE A 6 -24.96 -10.95 -5.39
C PHE A 6 -24.85 -10.34 -3.99
N PRO A 7 -25.18 -11.08 -2.91
CA PRO A 7 -25.04 -10.54 -1.57
C PRO A 7 -23.59 -10.09 -1.39
N ALA A 8 -23.39 -8.82 -1.06
CA ALA A 8 -22.06 -8.30 -0.75
C ALA A 8 -21.44 -9.15 0.36
N ARG A 9 -20.14 -9.48 0.25
CA ARG A 9 -19.38 -10.27 1.24
C ARG A 9 -18.45 -9.34 2.04
N PRO A 10 -18.98 -8.46 2.91
CA PRO A 10 -18.21 -7.39 3.55
C PRO A 10 -17.11 -7.92 4.47
N VAL A 11 -17.40 -8.97 5.25
CA VAL A 11 -16.42 -9.58 6.16
C VAL A 11 -15.23 -10.15 5.38
N GLN A 12 -15.48 -10.77 4.23
CA GLN A 12 -14.41 -11.29 3.38
C GLN A 12 -13.54 -10.17 2.82
N ALA A 13 -14.14 -9.08 2.34
CA ALA A 13 -13.42 -7.92 1.82
C ALA A 13 -12.60 -7.20 2.90
N ALA A 14 -13.13 -7.12 4.12
CA ALA A 14 -12.41 -6.55 5.26
C ALA A 14 -11.18 -7.39 5.61
N LEU A 15 -11.34 -8.72 5.73
CA LEU A 15 -10.24 -9.63 6.04
C LEU A 15 -9.15 -9.62 4.94
N SER A 16 -9.53 -9.60 3.66
CA SER A 16 -8.55 -9.50 2.58
C SER A 16 -7.79 -8.16 2.63
N SER A 17 -8.48 -7.07 2.96
CA SER A 17 -7.85 -5.75 3.09
C SER A 17 -6.89 -5.69 4.28
N ALA A 18 -7.29 -6.22 5.43
CA ALA A 18 -6.45 -6.28 6.63
C ALA A 18 -5.19 -7.12 6.39
N ALA A 19 -5.34 -8.28 5.73
CA ALA A 19 -4.21 -9.15 5.42
C ALA A 19 -3.23 -8.45 4.46
N THR A 20 -3.72 -7.90 3.35
CA THR A 20 -2.86 -7.21 2.36
C THR A 20 -2.17 -5.97 2.95
N PHE A 21 -2.86 -5.20 3.79
CA PHE A 21 -2.26 -4.06 4.48
C PHE A 21 -1.17 -4.48 5.45
N THR A 22 -1.44 -5.50 6.28
CA THR A 22 -0.46 -6.01 7.25
C THR A 22 0.78 -6.53 6.54
N VAL A 23 0.60 -7.30 5.46
CA VAL A 23 1.72 -7.80 4.64
C VAL A 23 2.53 -6.64 4.05
N GLY A 24 1.86 -5.62 3.51
CA GLY A 24 2.55 -4.44 2.98
C GLY A 24 3.34 -3.65 4.04
N ALA A 25 2.88 -3.64 5.29
CA ALA A 25 3.51 -2.93 6.40
C ALA A 25 4.69 -3.68 7.04
N LEU A 26 4.87 -4.98 6.73
CA LEU A 26 5.98 -5.77 7.29
C LEU A 26 7.35 -5.20 6.92
N LEU A 27 7.52 -4.70 5.68
CA LEU A 27 8.82 -4.20 5.23
C LEU A 27 9.26 -2.95 6.02
N PRO A 28 8.45 -1.88 6.16
CA PRO A 28 8.76 -0.77 7.07
C PRO A 28 8.96 -1.22 8.53
N LEU A 29 8.19 -2.20 9.02
CA LEU A 29 8.32 -2.70 10.38
C LEU A 29 9.68 -3.37 10.62
N VAL A 30 10.19 -4.13 9.65
CA VAL A 30 11.55 -4.70 9.71
C VAL A 30 12.60 -3.59 9.76
N VAL A 31 12.44 -2.50 8.99
CA VAL A 31 13.38 -1.37 9.02
C VAL A 31 13.44 -0.71 10.41
N VAL A 32 12.31 -0.61 11.12
CA VAL A 32 12.28 -0.10 12.49
C VAL A 32 13.18 -0.90 13.43
N LEU A 33 13.26 -2.21 13.25
CA LEU A 33 14.08 -3.10 14.09
C LEU A 33 15.58 -3.00 13.79
N LEU A 34 15.95 -2.51 12.61
CA LEU A 34 17.34 -2.53 12.13
C LEU A 34 18.03 -1.15 12.21
N VAL A 35 17.26 -0.06 12.26
CA VAL A 35 17.79 1.31 12.12
C VAL A 35 17.84 2.05 13.46
N SER A 36 18.92 2.81 13.66
CA SER A 36 19.10 3.70 14.82
C SER A 36 18.08 4.85 14.85
N ASN A 37 17.68 5.29 16.05
CA ASN A 37 16.72 6.38 16.27
C ASN A 37 17.00 7.66 15.45
N ASN A 38 18.27 7.99 15.19
CA ASN A 38 18.63 9.22 14.48
C ASN A 38 18.27 9.18 12.98
N GLN A 39 18.11 7.99 12.40
CA GLN A 39 17.77 7.82 10.98
C GLN A 39 16.40 7.16 10.78
N LEU A 40 15.72 6.78 11.88
CA LEU A 40 14.51 5.95 11.87
C LEU A 40 13.42 6.54 10.97
N THR A 41 13.05 7.81 11.18
CA THR A 41 11.99 8.47 10.40
C THR A 41 12.31 8.44 8.91
N VAL A 42 13.51 8.86 8.52
CA VAL A 42 13.91 8.93 7.10
C VAL A 42 13.95 7.53 6.47
N SER A 43 14.54 6.55 7.14
CA SER A 43 14.64 5.18 6.63
C SER A 43 13.27 4.51 6.48
N VAL A 44 12.38 4.68 7.47
CA VAL A 44 11.02 4.14 7.43
C VAL A 44 10.20 4.81 6.34
N SER A 45 10.28 6.14 6.19
CA SER A 45 9.58 6.87 5.13
C SER A 45 10.03 6.43 3.73
N ILE A 46 11.35 6.34 3.49
CA ILE A 46 11.87 5.86 2.20
C ILE A 46 11.39 4.43 1.93
N CYS A 47 11.49 3.54 2.91
CA CYS A 47 11.04 2.17 2.80
C CYS A 47 9.54 2.07 2.46
N ALA A 48 8.71 2.84 3.17
CA ALA A 48 7.27 2.88 2.95
C ALA A 48 6.92 3.42 1.55
N LEU A 49 7.61 4.47 1.07
CA LEU A 49 7.37 5.00 -0.28
C LEU A 49 7.75 4.00 -1.38
N ILE A 50 8.86 3.26 -1.21
CA ILE A 50 9.23 2.18 -2.12
C ILE A 50 8.17 1.08 -2.11
N ALA A 51 7.72 0.65 -0.92
CA ALA A 51 6.66 -0.35 -0.80
C ALA A 51 5.36 0.11 -1.48
N LEU A 52 4.95 1.36 -1.27
CA LEU A 52 3.78 1.97 -1.91
C LEU A 52 3.92 2.04 -3.43
N ALA A 53 5.10 2.36 -3.96
CA ALA A 53 5.35 2.37 -5.40
C ALA A 53 5.17 0.96 -6.00
N VAL A 54 5.72 -0.07 -5.35
CA VAL A 54 5.59 -1.46 -5.79
C VAL A 54 4.14 -1.92 -5.72
N LEU A 55 3.45 -1.69 -4.60
CA LEU A 55 2.03 -2.03 -4.43
C LEU A 55 1.13 -1.30 -5.43
N GLY A 56 1.38 0.00 -5.67
CA GLY A 56 0.67 0.80 -6.65
C GLY A 56 0.86 0.29 -8.08
N ALA A 57 2.09 -0.15 -8.42
CA ALA A 57 2.37 -0.75 -9.72
C ALA A 57 1.65 -2.09 -9.90
N ILE A 58 1.74 -2.99 -8.91
CA ILE A 58 1.05 -4.30 -8.95
C ILE A 58 -0.47 -4.10 -9.06
N SER A 59 -1.04 -3.18 -8.29
CA SER A 59 -2.48 -2.88 -8.32
C SER A 59 -2.92 -2.37 -9.69
N ALA A 60 -2.11 -1.51 -10.32
CA ALA A 60 -2.39 -0.99 -11.66
C ALA A 60 -2.30 -2.07 -12.74
N LEU A 61 -1.30 -2.96 -12.65
CA LEU A 61 -1.14 -4.09 -13.57
C LEU A 61 -2.34 -5.03 -13.51
N ILE A 62 -2.76 -5.40 -12.30
CA ILE A 62 -3.93 -6.28 -12.10
C ILE A 62 -5.22 -5.58 -12.54
N GLY A 63 -5.35 -4.27 -12.29
CA GLY A 63 -6.53 -3.48 -12.64
C GLY A 63 -6.58 -2.98 -14.09
N GLY A 64 -5.57 -3.25 -14.92
CA GLY A 64 -5.51 -2.77 -16.31
C GLY A 64 -5.36 -1.24 -16.44
N ALA A 65 -4.87 -0.56 -15.41
CA ALA A 65 -4.69 0.88 -15.38
C ALA A 65 -3.23 1.28 -15.69
N SER A 66 -2.99 2.55 -16.02
CA SER A 66 -1.63 3.04 -16.25
C SER A 66 -0.81 3.04 -14.96
N VAL A 67 0.26 2.23 -14.93
CA VAL A 67 1.18 2.08 -13.78
C VAL A 67 1.72 3.43 -13.30
N ALA A 68 2.19 4.27 -14.22
CA ALA A 68 2.79 5.56 -13.86
C ALA A 68 1.83 6.49 -13.10
N LYS A 69 0.54 6.55 -13.49
CA LYS A 69 -0.46 7.37 -12.79
C LYS A 69 -0.81 6.80 -11.42
N ALA A 70 -0.90 5.48 -11.32
CA ALA A 70 -1.20 4.82 -10.05
C ALA A 70 -0.07 5.02 -9.04
N VAL A 71 1.18 4.77 -9.45
CA VAL A 71 2.37 4.94 -8.62
C VAL A 71 2.54 6.39 -8.19
N SER A 72 2.49 7.35 -9.13
CA SER A 72 2.64 8.77 -8.80
C SER A 72 1.58 9.25 -7.81
N ARG A 73 0.31 8.88 -7.99
CA ARG A 73 -0.76 9.21 -7.05
C ARG A 73 -0.46 8.68 -5.64
N VAL A 74 -0.18 7.39 -5.52
CA VAL A 74 -0.02 6.75 -4.20
C VAL A 74 1.24 7.23 -3.50
N VAL A 75 2.36 7.35 -4.20
CA VAL A 75 3.62 7.86 -3.65
C VAL A 75 3.50 9.33 -3.27
N PHE A 76 2.86 10.17 -4.08
CA PHE A 76 2.66 11.59 -3.77
C PHE A 76 1.84 11.78 -2.50
N TRP A 77 0.66 11.14 -2.41
CA TRP A 77 -0.17 11.24 -1.20
C TRP A 77 0.49 10.58 0.01
N GLY A 78 1.22 9.48 -0.19
CA GLY A 78 1.99 8.84 0.87
C GLY A 78 3.09 9.75 1.43
N ALA A 79 3.83 10.44 0.56
CA ALA A 79 4.89 11.36 0.96
C ALA A 79 4.33 12.59 1.67
N LEU A 80 3.23 13.15 1.16
CA LEU A 80 2.53 14.27 1.80
C LEU A 80 2.02 13.93 3.20
N ALA A 81 1.57 12.70 3.43
CA ALA A 81 1.09 12.27 4.74
C ALA A 81 2.22 12.05 5.78
N MET A 82 3.47 11.91 5.33
CA MET A 82 4.63 11.68 6.19
C MET A 82 5.42 12.97 6.49
N GLY A 83 5.08 14.08 5.83
CA GLY A 83 5.70 15.39 5.99
C GLY A 83 4.99 16.26 7.02
#